data_AF-A0A242LQY8-F1
#
_entry.id   AF-A0A242LQY8-F1
#
_cell.length_a   1.000
_cell.length_b   1.000
_cell.length_c   1.000
_cell.angle_alpha   90.00
_cell.angle_beta   90.00
_cell.angle_gamma   90.00
#
_symmetry.space_group_name_H-M   'P 1'
#
loop_
_entity.id
_entity.type
_entity.pdbx_description
1 polymer ?
#
loop_
_entity_poly.entity_id
_entity_poly.type
_entity_poly.pdbx_seq_one_letter_code
_entity_poly.pdbx_strand_id
1 'polypeptide(L)'
;MEEAGISVKAERLIAVLDMSKHDFPPALTYVYKFFIRCEAENEILKPGIETNDVGFFSLQEIYLLPLSKERNIIDNFEMIFADERSKENVVICD
;
A
#
# COMPACT_ATOMS: atom_id res chain seq x y z
N MET A 1 -9.96 -8.91 -2.77
CA MET A 1 -11.00 -9.93 -2.53
C MET A 1 -10.75 -10.72 -1.25
N GLU A 2 -9.62 -11.42 -1.11
CA GLU A 2 -9.37 -12.30 0.06
C GLU A 2 -9.26 -11.54 1.39
N GLU A 3 -8.45 -10.48 1.47
CA GLU A 3 -8.21 -9.76 2.74
C GLU A 3 -9.32 -8.75 3.09
N ALA A 4 -9.82 -8.01 2.08
CA ALA A 4 -10.73 -6.88 2.28
C ALA A 4 -12.12 -7.02 1.65
N GLY A 5 -12.43 -8.16 1.03
CA GLY A 5 -13.75 -8.42 0.46
C GLY A 5 -14.09 -7.65 -0.83
N ILE A 6 -13.25 -6.68 -1.21
CA ILE A 6 -13.46 -5.84 -2.40
C ILE A 6 -12.87 -6.48 -3.67
N SER A 7 -13.66 -6.42 -4.75
CA SER A 7 -13.21 -6.65 -6.12
C SER A 7 -12.64 -5.35 -6.68
N VAL A 8 -11.49 -5.44 -7.34
CA VAL A 8 -10.78 -4.28 -7.85
C VAL A 8 -10.22 -4.55 -9.24
N LYS A 9 -10.11 -3.50 -10.04
CA LYS A 9 -9.39 -3.52 -11.31
C LYS A 9 -8.05 -2.83 -11.13
N ALA A 10 -6.95 -3.52 -11.45
CA ALA A 10 -5.63 -2.90 -11.46
C ALA A 10 -5.54 -1.86 -12.59
N GLU A 11 -5.21 -0.62 -12.25
CA GLU A 11 -5.12 0.48 -13.21
C GLU A 11 -3.67 0.72 -13.64
N ARG A 12 -2.76 0.78 -12.66
CA ARG A 12 -1.42 1.32 -12.87
C ARG A 12 -0.42 0.85 -11.81
N LEU A 13 0.83 0.66 -12.22
CA LEU A 13 1.98 0.52 -11.32
C LEU A 13 2.45 1.91 -10.84
N ILE A 14 2.54 2.10 -9.52
CA ILE A 14 3.01 3.33 -8.88
C ILE A 14 4.52 3.26 -8.65
N ALA A 15 4.98 2.14 -8.07
CA ALA A 15 6.37 1.97 -7.71
C ALA A 15 6.81 0.50 -7.66
N VAL A 16 8.11 0.27 -7.90
CA VAL A 16 8.84 -0.96 -7.59
C VAL A 16 10.03 -0.58 -6.72
N LEU A 17 9.95 -0.87 -5.43
CA LEU A 17 10.96 -0.46 -4.45
C LEU A 17 11.82 -1.65 -4.04
N ASP A 18 13.13 -1.47 -4.04
CA ASP A 18 14.06 -2.35 -3.32
C ASP A 18 13.97 -2.05 -1.83
N MET A 19 13.41 -2.95 -1.03
CA MET A 19 13.25 -2.71 0.41
C MET A 19 14.56 -2.42 1.14
N SER A 20 15.73 -2.86 0.63
CA SER A 20 17.03 -2.58 1.26
C SER A 20 17.51 -1.14 1.11
N LYS A 21 16.90 -0.36 0.20
CA LYS A 21 17.23 1.05 -0.06
C LYS A 21 16.33 2.03 0.72
N HIS A 22 15.39 1.51 1.50
CA HIS A 22 14.41 2.28 2.27
C HIS A 22 14.49 1.91 3.74
N ASP A 23 13.85 2.70 4.60
CA ASP A 23 13.95 2.61 6.07
C ASP A 23 13.11 1.45 6.69
N PHE A 24 13.08 0.30 6.01
CA PHE A 24 12.48 -0.92 6.54
C PHE A 24 13.36 -1.55 7.63
N PRO A 25 12.76 -2.26 8.61
CA PRO A 25 13.53 -3.05 9.56
C PRO A 25 14.45 -4.07 8.87
N PRO A 26 15.62 -4.39 9.45
CA PRO A 26 16.53 -5.38 8.88
C PRO A 26 15.85 -6.73 8.62
N ALA A 27 16.03 -7.28 7.42
CA ALA A 27 15.50 -8.58 7.01
C ALA A 27 16.61 -9.46 6.42
N LEU A 28 16.50 -10.78 6.59
CA LEU A 28 17.43 -11.75 6.00
C LEU A 28 17.21 -11.95 4.50
N THR A 29 16.04 -11.52 4.01
CA THR A 29 15.61 -11.68 2.61
C THR A 29 15.72 -10.37 1.87
N TYR A 30 16.17 -10.44 0.62
CA TYR A 30 16.13 -9.32 -0.31
C TYR A 30 14.78 -9.31 -1.05
N VAL A 31 14.06 -8.19 -1.01
CA VAL A 31 12.66 -8.11 -1.46
C VAL A 31 12.42 -6.85 -2.30
N TYR A 32 11.79 -7.04 -3.45
CA TYR A 32 11.17 -5.96 -4.21
C TYR A 32 9.69 -5.83 -3.84
N LYS A 33 9.25 -4.59 -3.60
CA LYS A 33 7.88 -4.27 -3.21
C LYS A 33 7.18 -3.48 -4.31
N PHE A 34 6.07 -4.02 -4.79
CA PHE A 34 5.26 -3.43 -5.85
C PHE A 34 4.06 -2.70 -5.26
N PHE A 35 3.85 -1.45 -5.69
CA PHE A 35 2.67 -0.66 -5.34
C PHE A 35 1.80 -0.50 -6.57
N ILE A 36 0.60 -1.06 -6.55
CA ILE A 36 -0.34 -1.08 -7.68
C ILE A 36 -1.58 -0.29 -7.29
N ARG A 37 -1.92 0.71 -8.09
CA ARG A 37 -3.17 1.45 -8.00
C ARG A 37 -4.30 0.59 -8.55
N CYS A 38 -5.36 0.49 -7.77
CA CYS A 38 -6.55 -0.26 -8.16
C CYS A 38 -7.80 0.61 -8.00
N GLU A 39 -8.73 0.46 -8.93
CA GLU A 39 -10.07 1.02 -8.83
C GLU A 39 -11.00 -0.04 -8.24
N ALA A 40 -11.72 0.30 -7.18
CA ALA A 40 -12.67 -0.62 -6.56
C ALA A 40 -13.97 -0.67 -7.35
N GLU A 41 -14.49 -1.87 -7.61
CA GLU A 41 -15.79 -2.06 -8.27
C GLU A 41 -16.95 -1.66 -7.34
N ASN A 42 -16.72 -1.73 -6.03
CA ASN A 42 -17.58 -1.24 -4.97
C ASN A 42 -16.77 -1.00 -3.68
N GLU A 43 -17.34 -0.27 -2.73
CA GLU A 43 -16.68 0.09 -1.45
C GLU A 43 -17.20 -0.73 -0.26
N ILE A 44 -17.75 -1.92 -0.51
CA ILE A 44 -18.25 -2.78 0.56
C ILE A 44 -17.09 -3.62 1.11
N LEU A 45 -16.58 -3.21 2.27
CA LEU A 45 -15.51 -3.91 2.96
C LEU A 45 -16.02 -5.13 3.72
N LYS A 46 -15.25 -6.22 3.67
CA LYS A 46 -15.47 -7.39 4.51
C LYS A 46 -14.13 -8.06 4.82
N PRO A 47 -13.82 -8.36 6.10
CA PRO A 47 -12.59 -9.06 6.45
C PRO A 47 -12.57 -10.49 5.90
N GLY A 48 -11.38 -10.94 5.52
CA GLY A 48 -11.07 -12.32 5.15
C GLY A 48 -10.86 -13.26 6.33
N ILE A 49 -10.50 -14.51 6.04
CA ILE A 49 -10.13 -15.49 7.08
C ILE A 49 -8.79 -15.15 7.75
N GLU A 50 -7.89 -14.47 7.03
CA GLU A 50 -6.56 -14.07 7.51
C GLU A 50 -6.52 -12.64 8.07
N THR A 51 -7.60 -11.88 7.92
CA THR A 51 -7.67 -10.45 8.24
C THR A 51 -8.73 -10.22 9.30
N ASN A 52 -8.35 -9.68 10.46
CA ASN A 52 -9.30 -9.49 11.56
C ASN A 52 -10.23 -8.28 11.35
N ASP A 53 -9.75 -7.22 10.70
CA ASP A 53 -10.50 -5.98 10.51
C ASP A 53 -10.01 -5.22 9.27
N VAL A 54 -10.88 -4.37 8.71
CA VAL A 54 -10.65 -3.64 7.46
C VAL A 54 -11.30 -2.27 7.49
N GLY A 55 -10.62 -1.27 6.93
CA GLY A 55 -11.12 0.09 6.91
C GLY A 55 -10.40 0.96 5.90
N PHE A 56 -11.01 2.10 5.58
CA PHE A 56 -10.37 3.20 4.86
C PHE A 56 -9.81 4.19 5.88
N PHE A 57 -8.62 4.70 5.62
CA PHE A 57 -7.92 5.62 6.50
C PHE A 57 -7.35 6.78 5.69
N SER A 58 -7.52 7.99 6.21
CA SER A 58 -6.81 9.17 5.75
C SER A 58 -5.32 9.08 6.09
N LEU A 59 -4.50 9.86 5.39
CA LEU A 59 -3.07 9.94 5.69
C LEU A 59 -2.81 10.40 7.14
N GLN A 60 -3.65 11.30 7.66
CA GLN A 60 -3.57 11.77 9.05
C GLN A 60 -3.80 10.64 10.06
N GLU A 61 -4.80 9.79 9.82
CA GLU A 61 -5.07 8.63 10.69
C GLU A 61 -3.92 7.61 10.64
N ILE A 62 -3.34 7.39 9.46
CA ILE A 62 -2.23 6.44 9.27
C ILE A 62 -1.01 6.77 10.14
N TYR A 63 -0.68 8.05 10.34
CA TYR A 63 0.43 8.45 11.23
C TYR A 63 0.23 8.00 12.68
N LEU A 64 -1.02 7.80 13.10
CA LEU A 64 -1.39 7.44 14.47
C LEU A 64 -1.55 5.92 14.64
N LEU A 65 -1.60 5.16 13.54
CA LEU A 65 -1.80 3.71 13.58
C LEU A 65 -0.51 2.96 13.94
N PRO A 66 -0.62 1.82 14.65
CA PRO A 66 0.50 0.92 14.91
C PRO A 66 0.83 0.09 13.66
N LEU A 67 1.52 0.70 12.69
CA LEU A 67 1.87 0.07 11.42
C LEU A 67 2.83 -1.12 11.60
N SER A 68 2.61 -2.20 10.86
CA SER A 68 3.63 -3.24 10.63
C SER A 68 4.72 -2.70 9.71
N LYS A 69 5.81 -2.24 10.31
CA LYS A 69 6.93 -1.59 9.61
C LYS A 69 7.69 -2.54 8.69
N GLU A 70 7.57 -3.85 8.88
CA GLU A 70 8.12 -4.85 7.95
C GLU A 70 7.36 -4.87 6.63
N ARG A 71 6.08 -4.47 6.63
CA ARG A 71 5.24 -4.43 5.44
C ARG A 71 5.25 -3.08 4.79
N ASN A 72 4.96 -2.01 5.53
CA ASN A 72 4.85 -0.66 4.97
C ASN A 72 5.43 0.37 5.96
N ILE A 73 6.22 1.30 5.44
CA ILE A 73 6.70 2.48 6.16
C ILE A 73 5.86 3.71 5.81
N ILE A 74 6.01 4.79 6.58
CA ILE A 74 5.21 6.02 6.39
C ILE A 74 5.43 6.62 4.99
N ASP A 75 6.67 6.62 4.51
CA ASP A 75 7.06 7.13 3.21
C ASP A 75 6.30 6.44 2.07
N ASN A 76 5.96 5.16 2.23
CA ASN A 76 5.14 4.45 1.25
C ASN A 76 3.72 5.03 1.17
N PHE A 77 3.13 5.40 2.31
CA PHE A 77 1.81 6.01 2.37
C PHE A 77 1.83 7.44 1.81
N GLU A 78 2.83 8.25 2.16
CA GLU A 78 2.99 9.59 1.59
C GLU A 78 3.12 9.55 0.06
N MET A 79 3.90 8.58 -0.46
CA MET A 79 4.06 8.33 -1.89
C MET A 79 2.74 7.99 -2.58
N ILE A 80 1.96 7.03 -2.07
CA ILE A 80 0.68 6.65 -2.71
C ILE A 80 -0.35 7.79 -2.66
N PHE A 81 -0.39 8.58 -1.58
CA PHE A 81 -1.27 9.74 -1.50
C PHE A 81 -0.80 10.87 -2.43
N ALA A 82 0.50 10.98 -2.72
CA ALA A 82 1.02 11.90 -3.73
C ALA A 82 0.65 11.48 -5.16
N ASP A 83 0.67 10.18 -5.46
CA ASP A 83 0.14 9.62 -6.72
C ASP A 83 -1.37 9.82 -6.86
N GLU A 84 -2.13 9.70 -5.77
CA GLU A 84 -3.56 9.95 -5.79
C GLU A 84 -3.89 11.39 -6.24
N ARG A 85 -3.13 12.38 -5.73
CA ARG A 85 -3.27 13.80 -6.07
C ARG A 85 -2.81 14.13 -7.49
N SER A 86 -1.92 13.34 -8.08
CA SER A 86 -1.33 13.59 -9.41
C SER A 86 -1.22 12.27 -10.18
N LYS A 87 -2.26 11.96 -10.96
CA LYS A 87 -2.40 10.70 -11.71
C LYS A 87 -1.35 10.48 -12.83
N GLU A 88 -0.50 11.46 -13.09
CA GLU A 88 0.52 11.44 -14.14
C GLU A 88 1.96 11.33 -13.61
N ASN A 89 2.14 11.07 -12.31
CA ASN A 89 3.48 10.89 -11.73
C ASN A 89 4.26 9.80 -12.47
N VAL A 90 5.58 9.95 -12.58
CA VAL A 90 6.43 8.92 -13.17
C VAL A 90 6.51 7.72 -12.22
N VAL A 91 6.54 6.50 -12.77
CA VAL A 91 6.71 5.28 -11.95
C VAL A 91 8.06 5.35 -11.22
N ILE A 92 8.05 5.10 -9.92
CA ILE A 92 9.26 5.12 -9.08
C ILE A 92 9.90 3.74 -9.12
N CYS A 93 11.19 3.67 -9.45
CA CYS A 93 11.95 2.42 -9.51
C CYS A 93 13.35 2.63 -8.94
N ASP A 94 13.78 1.72 -8.07
CA ASP A 94 15.14 1.67 -7.53
C ASP A 94 15.88 0.38 -7.91
#